data_AF-A0A061DAM7-F1
#
_entry.id   AF-A0A061DAM7-F1
#
_cell.length_a   1.000
_cell.length_b   1.000
_cell.length_c   1.000
_cell.angle_alpha   90.00
_cell.angle_beta   90.00
_cell.angle_gamma   90.00
#
_symmetry.space_group_name_H-M   'P 1'
#
loop_
_entity.id
_entity.type
_entity.pdbx_description
1 polymer ?
#
loop_
_entity_poly.entity_id
_entity_poly.type
_entity_poly.pdbx_seq_one_letter_code
_entity_poly.pdbx_strand_id
1 'polypeptide(L)'
;MNSAAAVRGLLNRPTVAAPYLARPFVNIYDLEGTTEAPFLSEANISYAARLFEKRVNPNPVYVADTVDDAPRRRTPQVAILGHSNVGKSSLLNSLLYGKMLPRFAKDVRSNAKMLKEPVFAPVSDNPGRTRHMFTFDLGGDLSLVDLPGYGYAKVPDVRQMCPQAFTYASQNLRNEWSVLVNKYLTQAPSLQRLLSLIDSHKGPGELDVKLWEMLQEMRLPFQVVLTKCEALKPHELHLVCQRTVEMLKAYGDCVHPYVHATSALRQLGIAELKLSIAHIAYTHAAKRNIVQ
;
A
#
# COMPACT_ATOMS: atom_id res chain seq x y z
N MET A 1 -1.42 -9.23 -54.23
CA MET A 1 -2.21 -8.32 -53.38
C MET A 1 -1.25 -7.63 -52.41
N ASN A 2 -1.06 -6.32 -52.58
CA ASN A 2 0.13 -5.56 -52.21
C ASN A 2 0.34 -5.38 -50.70
N SER A 3 1.51 -5.77 -50.19
CA SER A 3 2.00 -5.48 -48.83
C SER A 3 2.09 -3.96 -48.53
N ALA A 4 2.16 -3.13 -49.57
CA ALA A 4 2.11 -1.67 -49.45
C ALA A 4 0.78 -1.12 -48.91
N ALA A 5 -0.35 -1.81 -49.13
CA ALA A 5 -1.65 -1.41 -48.59
C ALA A 5 -1.79 -1.74 -47.09
N ALA A 6 -1.19 -2.84 -46.64
CA ALA A 6 -1.14 -3.21 -45.23
C ALA A 6 -0.25 -2.25 -44.42
N VAL A 7 0.87 -1.78 -44.99
CA VAL A 7 1.75 -0.79 -44.36
C VAL A 7 1.10 0.60 -44.31
N ARG A 8 0.38 1.03 -45.36
CA ARG A 8 -0.38 2.29 -45.34
C ARG A 8 -1.54 2.30 -44.34
N GLY A 9 -2.15 1.14 -44.06
CA GLY A 9 -3.18 1.00 -43.03
C GLY A 9 -2.67 1.14 -41.59
N LEU A 10 -1.39 0.87 -41.35
CA LEU A 10 -0.73 1.07 -40.04
C LEU A 10 -0.36 2.53 -39.77
N LEU A 11 -0.07 3.31 -40.82
CA LEU A 11 0.29 4.73 -40.73
C LEU A 11 -0.92 5.67 -40.54
N ASN A 12 -2.13 5.19 -40.85
CA ASN A 12 -3.38 5.97 -40.77
C ASN A 12 -4.30 5.54 -39.62
N ARG A 13 -3.86 4.64 -38.72
CA ARG A 13 -4.57 4.49 -37.44
C ARG A 13 -4.35 5.79 -36.67
N PRO A 14 -5.40 6.44 -36.13
CA PRO A 14 -5.18 7.48 -35.15
C PRO A 14 -4.29 6.85 -34.07
N THR A 15 -3.09 7.40 -33.90
CA THR A 15 -2.27 7.10 -32.74
C THR A 15 -3.13 7.54 -31.56
N VAL A 16 -3.83 6.59 -30.93
CA VAL A 16 -4.44 6.83 -29.63
C VAL A 16 -3.26 7.24 -28.76
N ALA A 17 -3.16 8.53 -28.45
CA ALA A 17 -2.11 9.04 -27.61
C ALA A 17 -2.15 8.19 -26.33
N ALA A 18 -1.04 7.55 -25.97
CA ALA A 18 -1.00 6.65 -24.83
C ALA A 18 -1.63 7.35 -23.62
N PRO A 19 -2.50 6.68 -22.85
CA PRO A 19 -3.28 7.32 -21.80
C PRO A 19 -2.35 7.96 -20.77
N TYR A 20 -2.69 9.18 -20.35
CA TYR A 20 -1.90 9.92 -19.39
C TYR A 20 -2.08 9.36 -17.97
N LEU A 21 -0.99 8.90 -17.36
CA LEU A 21 -1.01 8.11 -16.12
C LEU A 21 -0.71 8.91 -14.84
N ALA A 22 -0.47 10.22 -14.93
CA ALA A 22 -0.30 11.07 -13.76
C ALA A 22 -1.66 11.43 -13.14
N ARG A 23 -2.28 10.42 -12.51
CA ARG A 23 -3.61 10.48 -11.87
C ARG A 23 -3.55 9.82 -10.48
N PRO A 24 -4.53 10.06 -9.59
CA PRO A 24 -4.53 9.52 -8.22
C PRO A 24 -4.38 8.00 -8.12
N PHE A 25 -4.89 7.27 -9.12
CA PHE A 25 -4.69 5.84 -9.26
C PHE A 25 -4.76 5.40 -10.73
N VAL A 26 -4.13 4.27 -11.06
CA VAL A 26 -4.10 3.67 -12.39
C VAL A 26 -4.42 2.18 -12.26
N ASN A 27 -5.34 1.67 -13.09
CA ASN A 27 -5.52 0.23 -13.23
C ASN A 27 -4.42 -0.34 -14.14
N ILE A 28 -3.66 -1.33 -13.67
CA ILE A 28 -2.56 -1.99 -14.37
C ILE A 28 -3.01 -2.61 -15.70
N TYR A 29 -4.25 -3.09 -15.74
CA TYR A 29 -4.83 -3.85 -16.85
C TYR A 29 -5.86 -3.07 -17.67
N ASP A 30 -6.19 -1.84 -17.27
CA ASP A 30 -7.11 -0.93 -17.95
C ASP A 30 -6.59 0.51 -17.86
N LEU A 31 -5.59 0.82 -18.69
CA LEU A 31 -4.92 2.12 -18.65
C LEU A 31 -5.83 3.26 -19.13
N GLU A 32 -6.80 2.97 -19.99
CA GLU A 32 -7.78 3.95 -20.45
C GLU A 32 -8.77 4.32 -19.33
N GLY A 33 -8.97 3.44 -18.34
CA GLY A 33 -9.89 3.68 -17.23
C GLY A 33 -11.35 3.51 -17.67
N THR A 34 -11.59 2.55 -18.56
CA THR A 34 -12.92 2.23 -19.08
C THR A 34 -13.81 1.57 -18.03
N THR A 35 -13.21 0.92 -17.04
CA THR A 35 -13.91 0.23 -15.95
C THR A 35 -13.90 1.08 -14.69
N GLU A 36 -15.08 1.28 -14.10
CA GLU A 36 -15.20 1.95 -12.81
C GLU A 36 -14.51 1.14 -11.70
N ALA A 37 -13.73 1.82 -10.86
CA ALA A 37 -13.03 1.16 -9.78
C ALA A 37 -14.02 0.71 -8.68
N PRO A 38 -14.00 -0.56 -8.23
CA PRO A 38 -14.98 -1.08 -7.26
C PRO A 38 -15.05 -0.28 -5.94
N PHE A 39 -13.90 0.29 -5.55
CA PHE A 39 -13.79 1.13 -4.35
C PHE A 39 -14.42 2.53 -4.50
N LEU A 40 -14.87 2.92 -5.69
CA LEU A 40 -15.59 4.18 -5.92
C LEU A 40 -17.11 4.04 -5.86
N SER A 41 -17.65 2.84 -5.60
CA SER A 41 -19.09 2.66 -5.39
C SER A 41 -19.62 3.52 -4.24
N GLU A 42 -20.84 4.06 -4.39
CA GLU A 42 -21.46 4.92 -3.37
C GLU A 42 -21.55 4.24 -1.99
N ALA A 43 -21.84 2.93 -1.98
CA ALA A 43 -21.89 2.12 -0.76
C ALA A 43 -20.52 2.09 -0.05
N ASN A 44 -19.43 1.87 -0.80
CA ASN A 44 -18.08 1.88 -0.22
C ASN A 44 -17.66 3.29 0.22
N ILE A 45 -18.02 4.33 -0.53
CA ILE A 45 -17.75 5.73 -0.14
C ILE A 45 -18.42 6.05 1.20
N SER A 46 -19.70 5.70 1.34
CA SER A 46 -20.47 5.87 2.58
C SER A 46 -19.88 5.06 3.74
N TYR A 47 -19.43 3.82 3.47
CA TYR A 47 -18.75 2.98 4.44
C TYR A 47 -17.40 3.57 4.89
N ALA A 48 -16.58 4.02 3.94
CA ALA A 48 -15.26 4.59 4.19
C ALA A 48 -15.35 5.88 5.03
N ALA A 49 -16.34 6.73 4.74
CA ALA A 49 -16.64 7.92 5.53
C ALA A 49 -16.81 7.57 7.03
N ARG A 50 -17.65 6.58 7.34
CA ARG A 50 -17.85 6.11 8.72
C ARG A 50 -16.62 5.45 9.31
N LEU A 51 -15.92 4.62 8.53
CA LEU A 51 -14.73 3.88 8.97
C LEU A 51 -13.63 4.82 9.46
N PHE A 52 -13.30 5.86 8.69
CA PHE A 52 -12.20 6.79 9.00
C PHE A 52 -12.59 7.89 10.00
N GLU A 53 -13.86 7.98 10.41
CA GLU A 53 -14.30 8.80 11.54
C GLU A 53 -14.16 8.09 12.90
N LYS A 54 -14.04 6.75 12.90
CA LYS A 54 -13.87 5.97 14.13
C LYS A 54 -12.61 6.40 14.88
N ARG A 55 -12.67 6.29 16.22
CA ARG A 55 -11.50 6.49 17.08
C ARG A 55 -10.43 5.46 16.73
N VAL A 56 -9.21 5.94 16.48
CA VAL A 56 -8.04 5.10 16.24
C VAL A 56 -7.45 4.64 17.56
N ASN A 57 -7.31 3.34 17.75
CA ASN A 57 -6.63 2.75 18.91
C ASN A 57 -5.26 2.19 18.49
N PRO A 58 -4.15 2.87 18.84
CA PRO A 58 -2.81 2.37 18.55
C PRO A 58 -2.42 1.28 19.57
N ASN A 59 -1.98 0.12 19.09
CA ASN A 59 -1.45 -0.95 19.92
C ASN A 59 -0.02 -1.29 19.47
N PRO A 60 0.99 -1.10 20.35
CA PRO A 60 2.35 -1.53 20.05
C PRO A 60 2.42 -3.06 20.00
N VAL A 61 3.16 -3.58 19.04
CA VAL A 61 3.45 -5.00 18.90
C VAL A 61 4.93 -5.23 19.22
N TYR A 62 5.16 -5.96 20.31
CA TYR A 62 6.49 -6.29 20.79
C TYR A 62 7.00 -7.63 20.25
N VAL A 63 6.09 -8.55 19.96
CA VAL A 63 6.39 -9.89 19.39
C VAL A 63 5.40 -10.16 18.27
N ALA A 64 5.83 -10.58 17.08
CA ALA A 64 4.90 -10.80 15.97
C ALA A 64 3.80 -11.85 16.28
N ASP A 65 4.04 -12.80 17.20
CA ASP A 65 3.00 -13.71 17.69
C ASP A 65 1.84 -12.94 18.37
N THR A 66 2.17 -11.83 19.06
CA THR A 66 1.19 -11.04 19.81
C THR A 66 0.31 -10.15 18.94
N VAL A 67 0.54 -10.11 17.62
CA VAL A 67 -0.32 -9.36 16.68
C VAL A 67 -1.74 -9.92 16.70
N ASP A 68 -1.85 -11.24 16.88
CA ASP A 68 -3.12 -11.95 16.87
C ASP A 68 -3.49 -12.58 18.23
N ASP A 69 -2.62 -12.51 19.26
CA ASP A 69 -2.89 -13.08 20.60
C ASP A 69 -3.95 -12.33 21.42
N ALA A 70 -4.43 -11.17 20.95
CA ALA A 70 -5.51 -10.46 21.61
C ALA A 70 -6.87 -11.16 21.36
N PRO A 71 -7.80 -11.26 22.33
CA PRO A 71 -9.09 -11.93 22.17
C PRO A 71 -10.05 -11.31 21.12
N ARG A 72 -9.63 -10.29 20.36
CA ARG A 72 -10.42 -9.59 19.35
C ARG A 72 -10.08 -10.08 17.95
N ARG A 73 -10.76 -11.20 17.65
CA ARG A 73 -10.76 -12.02 16.44
C ARG A 73 -11.12 -11.24 15.15
N ARG A 74 -10.48 -11.62 14.03
CA ARG A 74 -10.98 -11.53 12.63
C ARG A 74 -11.16 -10.13 12.01
N THR A 75 -10.49 -9.11 12.53
CA THR A 75 -10.46 -7.79 11.88
C THR A 75 -9.48 -7.84 10.70
N PRO A 76 -9.90 -7.48 9.47
CA PRO A 76 -9.00 -7.51 8.32
C PRO A 76 -7.85 -6.51 8.54
N GLN A 77 -6.63 -6.93 8.21
CA GLN A 77 -5.44 -6.13 8.40
C GLN A 77 -4.87 -5.68 7.05
N VAL A 78 -4.41 -4.43 7.00
CA VAL A 78 -3.64 -3.88 5.88
C VAL A 78 -2.28 -3.46 6.40
N ALA A 79 -1.23 -4.16 5.97
CA ALA A 79 0.13 -3.83 6.35
C ALA A 79 0.74 -2.79 5.43
N ILE A 80 1.63 -1.95 5.95
CA ILE A 80 2.31 -0.92 5.19
C ILE A 80 3.81 -1.12 5.36
N LEU A 81 4.50 -1.27 4.24
CA LEU A 81 5.92 -1.57 4.19
C LEU A 81 6.57 -0.80 3.06
N GLY A 82 7.80 -0.35 3.28
CA GLY A 82 8.54 0.41 2.30
C GLY A 82 9.93 0.76 2.82
N HIS A 83 10.77 1.28 1.94
CA HIS A 83 12.12 1.71 2.33
C HIS A 83 12.08 2.74 3.46
N SER A 84 13.13 2.80 4.29
CA SER A 84 13.29 3.89 5.26
C SER A 84 13.18 5.25 4.54
N ASN A 85 12.44 6.19 5.15
CA ASN A 85 12.18 7.54 4.62
C ASN A 85 11.37 7.59 3.32
N VAL A 86 10.68 6.51 2.93
CA VAL A 86 9.73 6.52 1.79
C VAL A 86 8.49 7.38 2.02
N GLY A 87 8.24 7.84 3.26
CA GLY A 87 7.03 8.57 3.62
C GLY A 87 5.94 7.72 4.28
N LYS A 88 6.29 6.53 4.78
CA LYS A 88 5.39 5.60 5.50
C LYS A 88 4.61 6.27 6.64
N SER A 89 5.31 6.89 7.59
CA SER A 89 4.68 7.55 8.74
C SER A 89 3.79 8.73 8.30
N SER A 90 4.24 9.52 7.30
CA SER A 90 3.47 10.64 6.75
C SER A 90 2.19 10.17 6.04
N LEU A 91 2.27 9.06 5.30
CA LEU A 91 1.13 8.43 4.66
C LEU A 91 0.15 7.88 5.69
N LEU A 92 0.65 7.14 6.69
CA LEU A 92 -0.14 6.62 7.80
C LEU A 92 -0.93 7.72 8.51
N ASN A 93 -0.27 8.82 8.86
CA ASN A 93 -0.94 9.96 9.49
C ASN A 93 -2.00 10.57 8.58
N SER A 94 -1.75 10.64 7.27
CA SER A 94 -2.74 11.14 6.30
C SER A 94 -3.93 10.17 6.13
N LEU A 95 -3.69 8.87 6.21
CA LEU A 95 -4.76 7.86 6.18
C LEU A 95 -5.60 7.91 7.46
N LEU A 96 -4.97 7.98 8.62
CA LEU A 96 -5.68 7.95 9.90
C LEU A 96 -6.38 9.29 10.23
N TYR A 97 -5.74 10.41 9.91
CA TYR A 97 -6.19 11.74 10.37
C TYR A 97 -6.45 12.74 9.24
N GLY A 98 -6.05 12.44 8.00
CA GLY A 98 -6.29 13.30 6.83
C GLY A 98 -7.77 13.36 6.43
N LYS A 99 -8.13 14.38 5.67
CA LYS A 99 -9.53 14.60 5.23
C LYS A 99 -9.93 13.60 4.15
N MET A 100 -11.18 13.16 4.14
CA MET A 100 -11.79 12.65 2.91
C MET A 100 -11.99 13.83 1.95
N LEU A 101 -11.96 13.60 0.63
CA LEU A 101 -12.22 14.69 -0.32
C LEU A 101 -13.70 15.10 -0.23
N PRO A 102 -14.01 16.42 -0.30
CA PRO A 102 -15.39 16.91 -0.24
C PRO A 102 -16.31 16.35 -1.33
N ARG A 103 -15.73 15.94 -2.48
CA ARG A 103 -16.47 15.28 -3.57
C ARG A 103 -16.97 13.88 -3.19
N PHE A 104 -16.32 13.22 -2.24
CA PHE A 104 -16.74 11.90 -1.76
C PHE A 104 -17.55 11.98 -0.46
N ALA A 105 -17.34 13.03 0.35
CA ALA A 105 -18.15 13.27 1.54
C ALA A 105 -18.18 14.73 1.94
N LYS A 106 -19.33 15.40 1.75
CA LYS A 106 -19.54 16.82 2.09
C LYS A 106 -19.53 17.08 3.61
N ASP A 107 -19.90 16.08 4.41
CA ASP A 107 -20.13 16.23 5.87
C ASP A 107 -19.16 15.43 6.75
N VAL A 108 -18.10 14.84 6.19
CA VAL A 108 -17.14 14.05 6.98
C VAL A 108 -16.23 14.96 7.79
N ARG A 109 -16.32 14.85 9.12
CA ARG A 109 -15.42 15.59 10.02
C ARG A 109 -14.06 14.91 10.00
N SER A 110 -13.04 15.61 9.51
CA SER A 110 -11.68 15.08 9.56
C SER A 110 -11.19 14.96 11.00
N ASN A 111 -10.57 13.82 11.33
CA ASN A 111 -9.79 13.66 12.56
C ASN A 111 -8.51 14.52 12.58
N ALA A 112 -8.33 15.45 11.64
CA ALA A 112 -7.19 16.36 11.55
C ALA A 112 -6.95 17.20 12.81
N LYS A 113 -7.98 17.42 13.66
CA LYS A 113 -7.80 18.07 14.96
C LYS A 113 -6.94 17.23 15.93
N MET A 114 -6.88 15.91 15.73
CA MET A 114 -6.02 14.97 16.47
C MET A 114 -4.57 14.95 15.98
N LEU A 115 -4.21 15.66 14.88
CA LEU A 115 -2.81 15.85 14.47
C LEU A 115 -1.98 16.63 15.53
N LYS A 116 -2.64 17.25 16.51
CA LYS A 116 -2.00 17.97 17.62
C LYS A 116 -1.65 17.07 18.82
N GLU A 117 -2.17 15.85 18.87
CA GLU A 117 -1.79 14.85 19.87
C GLU A 117 -0.54 14.10 19.38
N PRO A 118 0.33 13.60 20.27
CA PRO A 118 1.63 13.06 19.87
C PRO A 118 1.44 11.98 18.81
N VAL A 119 2.02 12.26 17.64
CA VAL A 119 1.98 11.41 16.45
C VAL A 119 2.50 10.01 16.83
N PHE A 120 1.61 9.04 16.95
CA PHE A 120 1.97 7.66 17.33
C PHE A 120 2.74 6.88 16.24
N ALA A 121 2.99 7.50 15.08
CA ALA A 121 3.97 7.02 14.10
C ALA A 121 5.18 7.99 14.10
N PRO A 122 6.15 7.84 15.03
CA PRO A 122 7.27 8.77 15.13
C PRO A 122 7.95 8.90 13.76
N VAL A 123 8.05 10.14 13.28
CA VAL A 123 8.87 10.50 12.12
C VAL A 123 10.31 10.62 12.65
N SER A 124 10.94 9.51 13.03
CA SER A 124 12.27 9.56 13.62
C SER A 124 13.35 9.45 12.55
N ASP A 125 14.24 10.44 12.50
CA ASP A 125 15.42 10.49 11.63
C ASP A 125 16.59 9.62 12.13
N ASN A 126 16.46 8.94 13.28
CA ASN A 126 17.54 8.16 13.90
C ASN A 126 17.38 6.64 13.65
N PRO A 127 18.25 6.00 12.86
CA PRO A 127 18.18 4.57 12.56
C PRO A 127 18.97 3.72 13.57
N GLY A 128 18.43 2.57 14.02
CA GLY A 128 19.28 1.51 14.59
C GLY A 128 18.77 0.67 15.78
N ARG A 129 17.58 0.89 16.35
CA ARG A 129 17.00 -0.04 17.35
C ARG A 129 15.77 -0.72 16.79
N THR A 130 15.57 -1.98 17.17
CA THR A 130 14.40 -2.83 16.88
C THR A 130 13.15 -1.97 16.74
N ARG A 131 12.76 -1.69 15.50
CA ARG A 131 11.68 -0.77 15.19
C ARG A 131 10.39 -1.48 15.60
N HIS A 132 9.73 -0.97 16.64
CA HIS A 132 8.45 -1.47 17.11
C HIS A 132 7.45 -1.45 15.94
N MET A 133 6.73 -2.55 15.78
CA MET A 133 5.58 -2.63 14.88
C MET A 133 4.36 -2.07 15.62
N PHE A 134 3.50 -1.37 14.92
CA PHE A 134 2.27 -0.82 15.52
C PHE A 134 1.06 -1.28 14.72
N THR A 135 -0.03 -1.57 15.42
CA THR A 135 -1.35 -1.74 14.82
C THR A 135 -2.22 -0.56 15.19
N PHE A 136 -2.98 -0.06 14.22
CA PHE A 136 -3.93 1.04 14.39
C PHE A 136 -5.32 0.47 14.09
N ASP A 137 -6.09 0.19 15.14
CA ASP A 137 -7.45 -0.35 15.01
C ASP A 137 -8.46 0.78 14.77
N LEU A 138 -9.25 0.65 13.70
CA LEU A 138 -10.32 1.57 13.31
C LEU A 138 -11.65 1.01 13.82
N GLY A 139 -11.79 0.96 15.15
CA GLY A 139 -12.98 0.51 15.87
C GLY A 139 -13.47 -0.88 15.46
N GLY A 140 -12.55 -1.84 15.36
CA GLY A 140 -12.82 -3.26 15.13
C GLY A 140 -13.06 -3.68 13.68
N ASP A 141 -13.19 -2.75 12.74
CA ASP A 141 -13.57 -3.05 11.35
C ASP A 141 -12.37 -3.22 10.41
N LEU A 142 -11.26 -2.56 10.73
CA LEU A 142 -10.01 -2.61 9.96
C LEU A 142 -8.84 -2.26 10.88
N SER A 143 -7.71 -2.95 10.71
CA SER A 143 -6.46 -2.55 11.34
C SER A 143 -5.41 -2.18 10.28
N LEU A 144 -4.78 -1.01 10.43
CA LEU A 144 -3.58 -0.66 9.67
C LEU A 144 -2.35 -1.09 10.47
N VAL A 145 -1.42 -1.80 9.83
CA VAL A 145 -0.23 -2.32 10.49
C VAL A 145 1.00 -1.62 9.94
N ASP A 146 1.72 -0.91 10.81
CA ASP A 146 2.96 -0.24 10.48
C ASP A 146 4.13 -1.20 10.62
N LEU A 147 4.62 -1.71 9.49
CA LEU A 147 5.79 -2.57 9.47
C LEU A 147 7.06 -1.73 9.47
N PRO A 148 8.13 -2.18 10.16
CA PRO A 148 9.39 -1.48 10.13
C PRO A 148 9.98 -1.50 8.72
N GLY A 149 10.39 -0.33 8.22
CA GLY A 149 10.93 -0.21 6.86
C GLY A 149 12.26 -0.95 6.66
N TYR A 150 12.65 -1.18 5.42
CA TYR A 150 13.89 -1.86 5.01
C TYR A 150 14.96 -0.86 4.53
N GLY A 151 16.17 -1.35 4.28
CA GLY A 151 17.25 -0.60 3.61
C GLY A 151 18.11 0.32 4.49
N TYR A 152 18.02 0.23 5.83
CA TYR A 152 18.87 1.01 6.74
C TYR A 152 19.55 0.19 7.84
N ALA A 153 19.11 -1.04 8.10
CA ALA A 153 19.71 -1.84 9.16
C ALA A 153 20.99 -2.50 8.64
N LYS A 154 22.14 -2.14 9.22
CA LYS A 154 23.24 -3.10 9.38
C LYS A 154 22.70 -4.20 10.29
N VAL A 155 22.10 -5.22 9.70
CA VAL A 155 21.65 -6.37 10.48
C VAL A 155 22.92 -7.13 10.92
N PRO A 156 23.09 -7.42 12.22
CA PRO A 156 24.17 -8.28 12.69
C PRO A 156 24.08 -9.65 12.01
N ASP A 157 25.21 -10.22 11.62
CA ASP A 157 25.32 -11.47 10.86
C ASP A 157 24.37 -12.57 11.40
N VAL A 158 23.26 -12.82 10.71
CA VAL A 158 22.14 -13.69 11.17
C VAL A 158 22.48 -15.19 11.05
N ARG A 159 23.77 -15.54 10.99
CA ARG A 159 24.26 -16.91 10.85
C ARG A 159 23.91 -17.83 12.02
N GLN A 160 23.41 -17.32 13.15
CA GLN A 160 23.32 -18.10 14.39
C GLN A 160 21.91 -18.45 14.89
N MET A 161 20.79 -18.04 14.25
CA MET A 161 19.49 -18.13 14.94
C MET A 161 18.38 -18.98 14.30
N CYS A 162 18.49 -19.47 13.05
CA CYS A 162 17.41 -20.29 12.45
C CYS A 162 17.95 -21.38 11.52
N PRO A 163 17.99 -22.67 11.94
CA PRO A 163 18.48 -23.76 11.10
C PRO A 163 17.45 -24.33 10.11
N GLN A 164 16.15 -23.97 10.17
CA GLN A 164 15.10 -24.81 9.57
C GLN A 164 13.95 -24.10 8.82
N ALA A 165 14.06 -22.83 8.44
CA ALA A 165 13.00 -22.17 7.66
C ALA A 165 13.49 -21.62 6.31
N PHE A 166 12.90 -22.19 5.26
CA PHE A 166 12.91 -21.79 3.84
C PHE A 166 14.23 -21.90 3.07
N THR A 167 14.27 -22.86 2.14
CA THR A 167 15.29 -23.04 1.10
C THR A 167 15.12 -21.98 0.01
N TYR A 168 15.75 -20.81 0.17
CA TYR A 168 15.86 -19.81 -0.90
C TYR A 168 17.14 -19.00 -0.72
N ALA A 169 18.21 -19.32 -1.45
CA ALA A 169 19.39 -18.47 -1.61
C ALA A 169 19.89 -17.78 -0.30
N SER A 170 19.83 -18.53 0.80
CA SER A 170 19.44 -18.02 2.13
C SER A 170 20.62 -17.68 3.05
N GLN A 171 21.50 -16.78 2.61
CA GLN A 171 22.53 -16.19 3.50
C GLN A 171 22.61 -14.66 3.44
N ASN A 172 22.27 -14.02 2.31
CA ASN A 172 22.40 -12.56 2.16
C ASN A 172 21.10 -11.77 2.43
N LEU A 173 19.90 -12.35 2.23
CA LEU A 173 18.63 -11.65 2.45
C LEU A 173 18.29 -11.42 3.94
N ARG A 174 18.84 -12.24 4.84
CA ARG A 174 18.62 -12.08 6.30
C ARG A 174 19.13 -10.73 6.81
N ASN A 175 20.04 -10.10 6.07
CA ASN A 175 20.64 -8.84 6.46
C ASN A 175 19.85 -7.59 6.05
N GLU A 176 18.80 -7.71 5.23
CA GLU A 176 18.06 -6.55 4.69
C GLU A 176 16.69 -6.35 5.36
N TRP A 177 16.06 -7.43 5.84
CA TRP A 177 14.71 -7.43 6.41
C TRP A 177 14.68 -7.94 7.85
N SER A 178 13.89 -7.32 8.71
CA SER A 178 13.82 -7.74 10.11
C SER A 178 13.08 -9.07 10.29
N VAL A 179 13.53 -9.89 11.24
CA VAL A 179 12.83 -11.13 11.66
C VAL A 179 11.35 -10.88 11.96
N LEU A 180 11.03 -9.71 12.53
CA LEU A 180 9.67 -9.30 12.86
C LEU A 180 8.76 -9.20 11.63
N VAL A 181 9.26 -8.66 10.52
CA VAL A 181 8.51 -8.53 9.26
C VAL A 181 8.22 -9.91 8.68
N ASN A 182 9.24 -10.76 8.55
CA ASN A 182 9.06 -12.11 8.01
C ASN A 182 8.08 -12.92 8.85
N LYS A 183 8.18 -12.80 10.18
CA LYS A 183 7.29 -13.48 11.10
C LYS A 183 5.85 -12.99 10.97
N TYR A 184 5.63 -11.68 10.90
CA TYR A 184 4.30 -11.12 10.66
C TYR A 184 3.71 -11.59 9.31
N LEU A 185 4.46 -11.50 8.21
CA LEU A 185 3.96 -11.90 6.89
C LEU A 185 3.60 -13.38 6.81
N THR A 186 4.31 -14.23 7.55
CA THR A 186 4.06 -15.69 7.56
C THR A 186 2.98 -16.11 8.55
N GLN A 187 2.72 -15.34 9.59
CA GLN A 187 1.89 -15.76 10.72
C GLN A 187 0.63 -14.93 10.95
N ALA A 188 0.41 -13.83 10.22
CA ALA A 188 -0.77 -13.00 10.39
C ALA A 188 -1.95 -13.47 9.52
N PRO A 189 -2.86 -14.35 9.99
CA PRO A 189 -3.99 -14.85 9.20
C PRO A 189 -4.98 -13.76 8.79
N SER A 190 -4.99 -12.64 9.51
CA SER A 190 -5.89 -11.53 9.26
C SER A 190 -5.37 -10.56 8.18
N LEU A 191 -4.12 -10.71 7.73
CA LEU A 191 -3.53 -9.88 6.67
C LEU A 191 -4.26 -10.11 5.34
N GLN A 192 -4.91 -9.06 4.84
CA GLN A 192 -5.64 -9.10 3.57
C GLN A 192 -4.86 -8.46 2.43
N ARG A 193 -3.98 -7.50 2.73
CA ARG A 193 -3.20 -6.75 1.73
C ARG A 193 -1.98 -6.09 2.35
N LEU A 194 -0.85 -6.14 1.64
CA LEU A 194 0.31 -5.32 1.95
C LEU A 194 0.41 -4.11 0.99
N LEU A 195 0.58 -2.91 1.52
CA LEU A 195 0.91 -1.72 0.75
C LEU A 195 2.43 -1.60 0.63
N SER A 196 2.94 -1.78 -0.58
CA SER A 196 4.36 -1.60 -0.93
C SER A 196 4.57 -0.14 -1.32
N LEU A 197 5.18 0.64 -0.43
CA LEU A 197 5.41 2.06 -0.65
C LEU A 197 6.69 2.30 -1.44
N ILE A 198 6.60 3.18 -2.44
CA ILE A 198 7.72 3.54 -3.32
C ILE A 198 7.83 5.06 -3.38
N ASP A 199 9.03 5.58 -3.17
CA ASP A 199 9.30 7.00 -3.33
C ASP A 199 9.24 7.34 -4.82
N SER A 200 8.26 8.15 -5.24
CA SER A 200 8.04 8.42 -6.67
C SER A 200 9.24 9.06 -7.36
N HIS A 201 10.11 9.77 -6.63
CA HIS A 201 11.36 10.32 -7.20
C HIS A 201 12.33 9.26 -7.70
N LYS A 202 12.37 8.14 -6.99
CA LYS A 202 13.31 7.05 -7.26
C LYS A 202 12.67 6.01 -8.18
N GLY A 203 11.35 5.83 -8.06
CA GLY A 203 10.64 4.71 -8.64
C GLY A 203 11.03 3.38 -7.99
N PRO A 204 10.50 2.25 -8.50
CA PRO A 204 10.80 0.94 -7.95
C PRO A 204 12.29 0.58 -8.09
N GLY A 205 12.90 0.16 -6.98
CA GLY A 205 14.28 -0.34 -6.91
C GLY A 205 14.36 -1.85 -6.71
N GLU A 206 15.59 -2.36 -6.59
CA GLU A 206 15.85 -3.81 -6.45
C GLU A 206 15.23 -4.42 -5.18
N LEU A 207 15.26 -3.69 -4.05
CA LEU A 207 14.64 -4.16 -2.81
C LEU A 207 13.11 -4.25 -2.91
N ASP A 208 12.49 -3.39 -3.72
CA ASP A 208 11.04 -3.45 -3.96
C ASP A 208 10.69 -4.68 -4.81
N VAL A 209 11.50 -4.97 -5.84
CA VAL A 209 11.33 -6.19 -6.66
C VAL A 209 11.48 -7.45 -5.82
N LYS A 210 12.53 -7.55 -4.99
CA LYS A 210 12.71 -8.68 -4.07
C LYS A 210 11.52 -8.85 -3.11
N LEU A 211 10.94 -7.74 -2.63
CA LEU A 211 9.73 -7.78 -1.81
C LEU A 211 8.56 -8.38 -2.59
N TRP A 212 8.34 -7.97 -3.84
CA TRP A 212 7.24 -8.48 -4.65
C TRP A 212 7.39 -9.96 -5.00
N GLU A 213 8.60 -10.40 -5.34
CA GLU A 213 8.92 -11.82 -5.57
C GLU A 213 8.58 -12.65 -4.32
N MET A 214 9.04 -12.20 -3.15
CA MET A 214 8.76 -12.85 -1.87
C MET A 214 7.25 -12.91 -1.56
N LEU A 215 6.50 -11.84 -1.84
CA LEU A 215 5.05 -11.81 -1.63
C LEU A 215 4.31 -12.74 -2.59
N GLN A 216 4.77 -12.84 -3.84
CA GLN A 216 4.25 -13.77 -4.84
C GLN A 216 4.45 -15.22 -4.43
N GLU A 217 5.64 -15.58 -3.94
CA GLU A 217 5.94 -16.91 -3.41
C GLU A 217 5.04 -17.27 -2.21
N MET A 218 4.81 -16.32 -1.31
CA MET A 218 3.89 -16.49 -0.18
C MET A 218 2.41 -16.41 -0.58
N ARG A 219 2.09 -16.08 -1.83
CA ARG A 219 0.73 -15.79 -2.32
C ARG A 219 0.01 -14.73 -1.48
N LEU A 220 0.74 -13.72 -1.05
CA LEU A 220 0.23 -12.60 -0.26
C LEU A 220 -0.10 -11.42 -1.18
N PRO A 221 -1.39 -11.04 -1.29
CA PRO A 221 -1.78 -9.92 -2.13
C PRO A 221 -1.11 -8.61 -1.69
N PHE A 222 -0.57 -7.87 -2.66
CA PHE A 222 0.06 -6.58 -2.38
C PHE A 222 -0.43 -5.48 -3.33
N GLN A 223 -0.28 -4.24 -2.92
CA GLN A 223 -0.67 -3.06 -3.70
C GLN A 223 0.47 -2.04 -3.66
N VAL A 224 0.83 -1.51 -4.82
CA VAL A 224 1.86 -0.47 -4.90
C VAL A 224 1.26 0.91 -4.69
N VAL A 225 1.93 1.70 -3.85
CA VAL A 225 1.60 3.11 -3.60
C VAL A 225 2.85 3.96 -3.83
N LEU A 226 2.81 4.79 -4.87
CA LEU A 226 3.80 5.84 -5.11
C LEU A 226 3.55 6.98 -4.11
N THR A 227 4.56 7.36 -3.35
CA THR A 227 4.51 8.44 -2.37
C THR A 227 5.30 9.65 -2.86
N LYS A 228 5.12 10.79 -2.18
CA LYS A 228 5.84 12.06 -2.44
C LYS A 228 5.65 12.63 -3.84
N CYS A 229 4.52 12.35 -4.47
CA CYS A 229 4.27 12.78 -5.85
C CYS A 229 4.21 14.30 -6.03
N GLU A 230 4.11 15.09 -4.95
CA GLU A 230 4.18 16.55 -4.98
C GLU A 230 5.46 17.12 -5.58
N ALA A 231 6.53 16.34 -5.52
CA ALA A 231 7.85 16.78 -5.91
C ALA A 231 8.26 16.25 -7.30
N LEU A 232 7.31 15.69 -8.04
CA LEU A 232 7.42 15.44 -9.48
C LEU A 232 6.50 16.38 -10.25
N LYS A 233 6.95 16.80 -11.43
CA LYS A 233 6.08 17.40 -12.43
C LYS A 233 5.13 16.34 -13.00
N PRO A 234 3.96 16.73 -13.55
CA PRO A 234 2.99 15.78 -14.08
C PRO A 234 3.59 14.77 -15.08
N HIS A 235 4.44 15.23 -16.01
CA HIS A 235 5.10 14.34 -16.97
C HIS A 235 6.04 13.32 -16.31
N GLU A 236 6.78 13.71 -15.28
CA GLU A 236 7.70 12.81 -14.58
C GLU A 236 6.92 11.75 -13.79
N LEU A 237 5.82 12.15 -13.14
CA LEU A 237 4.90 11.22 -12.49
C LEU A 237 4.30 10.23 -13.49
N HIS A 238 3.93 10.68 -14.70
CA HIS A 238 3.44 9.80 -15.75
C HIS A 238 4.46 8.71 -16.12
N LEU A 239 5.74 9.07 -16.30
CA LEU A 239 6.80 8.12 -16.62
C LEU A 239 7.04 7.10 -15.50
N VAL A 240 7.06 7.55 -14.24
CA VAL A 240 7.22 6.66 -13.08
C VAL A 240 6.03 5.72 -12.95
N CYS A 241 4.80 6.22 -13.11
CA CYS A 241 3.59 5.39 -13.15
C CYS A 241 3.66 4.35 -14.27
N GLN A 242 4.05 4.76 -15.49
CA GLN A 242 4.14 3.87 -16.65
C GLN A 242 5.14 2.75 -16.40
N ARG A 243 6.35 3.08 -15.94
CA ARG A 243 7.39 2.10 -15.60
C ARG A 243 6.93 1.14 -14.51
N THR A 244 6.31 1.67 -13.45
CA THR A 244 5.83 0.87 -12.32
C THR A 244 4.76 -0.11 -12.78
N VAL A 245 3.76 0.36 -13.54
CA VAL A 245 2.69 -0.49 -14.06
C VAL A 245 3.24 -1.59 -14.97
N GLU A 246 4.19 -1.26 -15.85
CA GLU A 246 4.79 -2.26 -16.74
C GLU A 246 5.50 -3.37 -15.96
N MET A 247 6.26 -3.01 -14.92
CA MET A 247 6.92 -3.99 -14.04
C MET A 247 5.90 -4.87 -13.30
N LEU A 248 4.77 -4.30 -12.86
CA LEU A 248 3.78 -5.01 -12.06
C LEU A 248 2.96 -6.04 -12.85
N LYS A 249 2.90 -5.94 -14.18
CA LYS A 249 2.21 -6.93 -15.03
C LYS A 249 2.73 -8.35 -14.84
N ALA A 250 4.01 -8.50 -14.46
CA ALA A 250 4.63 -9.80 -14.22
C ALA A 250 4.06 -10.57 -13.00
N TYR A 251 3.34 -9.90 -12.09
CA TYR A 251 2.88 -10.48 -10.83
C TYR A 251 1.43 -10.98 -10.85
N GLY A 252 0.72 -10.80 -11.96
CA GLY A 252 -0.65 -11.32 -12.17
C GLY A 252 -1.60 -11.00 -11.01
N ASP A 253 -2.36 -12.00 -10.57
CA ASP A 253 -3.37 -11.84 -9.51
C ASP A 253 -2.78 -11.57 -8.11
N CYS A 254 -1.46 -11.69 -7.94
CA CYS A 254 -0.82 -11.37 -6.66
C CYS A 254 -0.74 -9.85 -6.41
N VAL A 255 -0.70 -9.04 -7.48
CA VAL A 255 -0.73 -7.59 -7.37
C VAL A 255 -2.17 -7.09 -7.47
N HIS A 256 -2.56 -6.21 -6.55
CA HIS A 256 -3.82 -5.50 -6.62
C HIS A 256 -3.86 -4.64 -7.89
N PRO A 257 -4.95 -4.67 -8.69
CA PRO A 257 -4.97 -4.04 -10.01
C PRO A 257 -4.70 -2.53 -10.02
N TYR A 258 -4.83 -1.84 -8.88
CA TYR A 258 -4.73 -0.37 -8.82
C TYR A 258 -3.46 0.10 -8.11
N VAL A 259 -2.59 0.77 -8.86
CA VAL A 259 -1.45 1.54 -8.33
C VAL A 259 -1.95 2.93 -7.93
N HIS A 260 -1.65 3.36 -6.70
CA HIS A 260 -2.00 4.71 -6.23
C HIS A 260 -0.79 5.65 -6.28
N ALA A 261 -1.04 6.92 -6.58
CA ALA A 261 -0.07 8.01 -6.47
C ALA A 261 -0.54 8.99 -5.41
N THR A 262 0.30 9.23 -4.40
CA THR A 262 -0.07 9.96 -3.18
C THR A 262 0.93 11.04 -2.80
N SER A 263 0.40 12.11 -2.21
CA SER A 263 1.16 13.13 -1.51
C SER A 263 0.55 13.35 -0.14
N ALA A 264 1.26 12.97 0.92
CA ALA A 264 0.87 13.32 2.28
C ALA A 264 0.94 14.85 2.50
N LEU A 265 1.93 15.52 1.90
CA LEU A 265 2.12 16.96 2.04
C LEU A 265 0.95 17.75 1.43
N ARG A 266 0.54 17.39 0.21
CA ARG A 266 -0.54 18.06 -0.53
C ARG A 266 -1.90 17.38 -0.40
N GLN A 267 -2.00 16.30 0.37
CA GLN A 267 -3.19 15.45 0.49
C GLN A 267 -3.73 14.93 -0.86
N LEU A 268 -2.85 14.70 -1.84
CA LEU A 268 -3.22 14.17 -3.16
C LEU A 268 -3.32 12.65 -3.10
N GLY A 269 -4.34 12.07 -3.73
CA GLY A 269 -4.53 10.61 -3.82
C GLY A 269 -4.87 9.89 -2.51
N ILE A 270 -4.87 10.62 -1.38
CA ILE A 270 -5.11 10.05 -0.05
C ILE A 270 -6.55 9.57 0.09
N ALA A 271 -7.53 10.32 -0.43
CA ALA A 271 -8.93 9.92 -0.36
C ALA A 271 -9.21 8.68 -1.20
N GLU A 272 -8.67 8.61 -2.40
CA GLU A 272 -8.78 7.45 -3.29
C GLU A 272 -8.13 6.22 -2.66
N LEU A 273 -6.97 6.38 -2.02
CA LEU A 273 -6.32 5.29 -1.29
C LEU A 273 -7.15 4.85 -0.07
N LYS A 274 -7.73 5.79 0.69
CA LYS A 274 -8.67 5.49 1.77
C LYS A 274 -9.84 4.64 1.27
N LEU A 275 -10.43 5.00 0.14
CA LEU A 275 -11.53 4.23 -0.48
C LEU A 275 -11.08 2.81 -0.85
N SER A 276 -9.89 2.69 -1.48
CA SER A 276 -9.29 1.40 -1.86
C SER A 276 -9.04 0.49 -0.67
N ILE A 277 -8.56 1.05 0.45
CA ILE A 277 -8.33 0.35 1.71
C ILE A 277 -9.66 -0.01 2.40
N ALA A 278 -10.61 0.93 2.47
CA ALA A 278 -11.92 0.71 3.08
C ALA A 278 -12.71 -0.40 2.39
N HIS A 279 -12.53 -0.57 1.08
CA HIS A 279 -13.15 -1.65 0.31
C HIS A 279 -12.82 -3.04 0.85
N ILE A 280 -11.66 -3.23 1.47
CA ILE A 280 -11.31 -4.49 2.14
C ILE A 280 -12.23 -4.73 3.33
N ALA A 281 -12.40 -3.74 4.19
CA ALA A 281 -13.31 -3.82 5.34
C ALA A 281 -14.77 -3.93 4.92
N TYR A 282 -15.19 -3.16 3.91
CA TYR A 282 -16.54 -3.21 3.34
C TYR A 282 -16.88 -4.61 2.81
N THR A 283 -16.05 -5.17 1.92
CA THR A 283 -16.30 -6.52 1.38
C THR A 283 -16.24 -7.60 2.45
N HIS A 284 -15.37 -7.45 3.43
CA HIS A 284 -15.29 -8.35 4.57
C HIS A 284 -16.54 -8.29 5.46
N ALA A 285 -17.09 -7.09 5.70
CA ALA A 285 -18.36 -6.89 6.39
C ALA A 285 -19.55 -7.43 5.60
N ALA A 286 -19.58 -7.21 4.28
CA ALA A 286 -20.63 -7.71 3.39
C ALA A 286 -20.69 -9.24 3.37
N LYS A 287 -19.52 -9.92 3.29
CA LYS A 287 -19.42 -11.39 3.42
C LYS A 287 -19.96 -11.94 4.74
N ARG A 288 -20.09 -11.09 5.76
CA ARG A 288 -20.64 -11.43 7.09
C ARG A 288 -22.06 -10.91 7.31
N ASN A 289 -22.71 -10.37 6.27
CA ASN A 289 -24.03 -9.76 6.33
C ASN A 289 -24.13 -8.61 7.35
N ILE A 290 -23.02 -7.89 7.60
CA ILE A 290 -22.98 -6.73 8.51
C ILE A 290 -23.39 -5.46 7.78
N VAL A 291 -23.15 -5.41 6.47
CA VAL A 291 -23.57 -4.32 5.57
C VAL A 291 -24.36 -4.93 4.41
N GLN A 292 -25.37 -4.22 3.94
CA GLN A 292 -26.17 -4.55 2.75
C GLN A 292 -25.71 -3.71 1.56
#